data_AF-A0A495QBU6-F1
#
_entry.id   AF-A0A495QBU6-F1
#
_cell.length_a   1.000
_cell.length_b   1.000
_cell.length_c   1.000
_cell.angle_alpha   90.00
_cell.angle_beta   90.00
_cell.angle_gamma   90.00
#
_symmetry.space_group_name_H-M   'P 1'
#
loop_
_entity.id
_entity.type
_entity.pdbx_description
1 polymer ?
#
loop_
_entity_poly.entity_id
_entity_poly.type
_entity_poly.pdbx_seq_one_letter_code
_entity_poly.pdbx_strand_id
1 'polypeptide(L)'
;MSEARALLDSGDIAGLIRHLRFNADDMDLAEVAELMEGAAARSGFDDMREAAAAMVRARGPQELYDFGYACIERGVPFLAIPALRRALEILPEEPALVMELVSALERENRHAEAVTVLEPHVASLDPWPGRYLLAYNALMAGDVARAEREAEVLPAPDDTDWAPVFDRLGRMLDRAQAARTAGPLDTKDLRGWHFVLSGGLLATISPYGYDAGMTGRYAYSSDSFAMCRRALDRLRLILDAAERRPTSVGLLPDRSSRILGLAAARLFELPAEPFAPDRRDTLVVAYDLNESDLDEAAARGLWQRAAGQILFERATSWTDPPGIAADVTGLLHQVVVAPWGERLRMTSDERAETIPPDGRPEEELADEIVRSDPEPDEETGDGAPPDLDETVARFVRTVAGRWLTGPRDAARSPGPVPSNRFA
;
A
#
# COMPACT_ATOMS: atom_id res chain seq x y z
N MET A 1 24.11 -6.21 -30.27
CA MET A 1 22.85 -6.85 -29.83
C MET A 1 22.46 -6.13 -28.56
N SER A 2 21.28 -5.49 -28.50
CA SER A 2 20.84 -4.80 -27.28
C SER A 2 20.67 -5.83 -26.16
N GLU A 3 20.90 -5.41 -24.91
CA GLU A 3 20.75 -6.26 -23.73
C GLU A 3 19.36 -6.90 -23.66
N ALA A 4 18.31 -6.13 -23.98
CA ALA A 4 16.94 -6.62 -24.12
C ALA A 4 16.82 -7.81 -25.09
N ARG A 5 17.49 -7.75 -26.25
CA ARG A 5 17.44 -8.83 -27.23
C ARG A 5 18.16 -10.08 -26.72
N ALA A 6 19.27 -9.93 -25.99
CA ALA A 6 19.97 -11.06 -25.39
C ALA A 6 19.11 -11.76 -24.31
N LEU A 7 18.35 -11.01 -23.50
CA LEU A 7 17.40 -11.52 -22.52
C LEU A 7 16.26 -12.29 -23.20
N LEU A 8 15.70 -11.73 -24.28
CA LEU A 8 14.69 -12.42 -25.07
C LEU A 8 15.24 -13.72 -25.67
N ASP A 9 16.41 -13.67 -26.31
CA ASP A 9 17.00 -14.82 -27.00
C ASP A 9 17.31 -15.96 -26.02
N SER A 10 17.83 -15.65 -24.82
CA SER A 10 18.08 -16.61 -23.74
C SER A 10 16.82 -17.18 -23.08
N GLY A 11 15.67 -16.55 -23.29
CA GLY A 11 14.39 -16.94 -22.69
C GLY A 11 14.15 -16.39 -21.29
N ASP A 12 14.97 -15.45 -20.82
CA ASP A 12 14.75 -14.76 -19.55
C ASP A 12 13.70 -13.64 -19.71
N ILE A 13 12.43 -14.04 -19.80
CA ILE A 13 11.31 -13.11 -19.96
C ILE A 13 11.16 -12.21 -18.73
N ALA A 14 11.37 -12.73 -17.53
CA ALA A 14 11.31 -11.92 -16.31
C ALA A 14 12.42 -10.85 -16.30
N GLY A 15 13.63 -11.21 -16.70
CA GLY A 15 14.73 -10.27 -16.92
C GLY A 15 14.41 -9.22 -17.97
N LEU A 16 13.82 -9.62 -19.11
CA LEU A 16 13.38 -8.69 -20.15
C LEU A 16 12.34 -7.69 -19.63
N ILE A 17 11.30 -8.15 -18.92
CA ILE A 17 10.28 -7.25 -18.36
C ILE A 17 10.88 -6.28 -17.34
N ARG A 18 11.81 -6.74 -16.49
CA ARG A 18 12.55 -5.84 -15.58
C ARG A 18 13.37 -4.81 -16.36
N HIS A 19 14.08 -5.22 -17.41
CA HIS A 19 14.86 -4.31 -18.25
C HIS A 19 13.96 -3.26 -18.91
N LEU A 20 12.85 -3.69 -19.53
CA LEU A 20 11.90 -2.78 -20.17
C LEU A 20 11.27 -1.81 -19.16
N ARG A 21 10.98 -2.22 -17.92
CA ARG A 21 10.40 -1.34 -16.89
C ARG A 21 11.23 -0.08 -16.63
N PHE A 22 12.54 -0.16 -16.78
CA PHE A 22 13.44 0.97 -16.54
C PHE A 22 13.87 1.72 -17.81
N ASN A 23 13.61 1.17 -19.01
CA ASN A 23 14.16 1.71 -20.25
C ASN A 23 13.10 2.00 -21.33
N ALA A 24 11.88 1.45 -21.23
CA ALA A 24 10.90 1.50 -22.31
C ALA A 24 10.43 2.92 -22.67
N ASP A 25 10.40 3.85 -21.71
CA ASP A 25 10.04 5.26 -21.95
C ASP A 25 11.03 5.96 -22.92
N ASP A 26 12.28 5.49 -23.00
CA ASP A 26 13.33 6.04 -23.87
C ASP A 26 13.59 5.19 -25.14
N MET A 27 12.89 4.06 -25.30
CA MET A 27 13.06 3.14 -26.44
C MET A 27 12.15 3.49 -27.62
N ASP A 28 12.57 3.09 -28.82
CA ASP A 28 11.68 3.16 -29.97
C ASP A 28 10.50 2.18 -29.80
N LEU A 29 9.28 2.68 -30.01
CA LEU A 29 8.06 1.91 -29.83
C LEU A 29 8.00 0.66 -30.72
N ALA A 30 8.61 0.67 -31.91
CA ALA A 30 8.68 -0.53 -32.75
C ALA A 30 9.61 -1.57 -32.15
N GLU A 31 10.76 -1.17 -31.58
CA GLU A 31 11.66 -2.09 -30.89
C GLU A 31 10.98 -2.71 -29.66
N VAL A 32 10.26 -1.93 -28.87
CA VAL A 32 9.48 -2.43 -27.73
C VAL A 32 8.42 -3.44 -28.21
N ALA A 33 7.70 -3.13 -29.29
CA ALA A 33 6.70 -4.03 -29.86
C ALA A 33 7.33 -5.34 -30.38
N GLU A 34 8.48 -5.29 -31.06
CA GLU A 34 9.19 -6.49 -31.53
C GLU A 34 9.65 -7.39 -30.37
N LEU A 35 10.17 -6.79 -29.28
CA LEU A 35 10.57 -7.53 -28.09
C LEU A 35 9.36 -8.18 -27.41
N MET A 36 8.24 -7.46 -27.32
CA MET A 36 7.02 -7.96 -26.71
C MET A 36 6.30 -9.00 -27.56
N GLU A 37 6.33 -8.90 -28.89
CA GLU A 37 5.84 -9.96 -29.78
C GLU A 37 6.58 -11.28 -29.49
N GLY A 38 7.92 -11.23 -29.41
CA GLY A 38 8.74 -12.39 -29.10
C GLY A 38 8.51 -12.94 -27.69
N ALA A 39 8.38 -12.07 -26.69
CA ALA A 39 8.12 -12.46 -25.30
C ALA A 39 6.73 -13.11 -25.14
N ALA A 40 5.71 -12.52 -25.77
CA ALA A 40 4.34 -13.01 -25.76
C ALA A 40 4.23 -14.37 -26.48
N ALA A 41 4.92 -14.56 -27.61
CA ALA A 41 4.97 -15.84 -28.30
C ALA A 41 5.56 -16.97 -27.44
N ARG A 42 6.62 -16.68 -26.68
CA ARG A 42 7.23 -17.67 -25.75
C ARG A 42 6.36 -17.95 -24.52
N SER A 43 5.52 -16.99 -24.14
CA SER A 43 4.65 -17.08 -22.95
C SER A 43 3.24 -17.60 -23.27
N GLY A 44 2.89 -17.76 -24.54
CA GLY A 44 1.55 -18.21 -24.98
C GLY A 44 0.45 -17.13 -24.86
N PHE A 45 0.82 -15.85 -24.95
CA PHE A 45 -0.13 -14.73 -24.89
C PHE A 45 -0.45 -14.24 -26.31
N ASP A 46 -1.38 -14.93 -26.96
CA ASP A 46 -1.68 -14.72 -28.38
C ASP A 46 -2.23 -13.32 -28.69
N ASP A 47 -3.09 -12.78 -27.84
CA ASP A 47 -3.61 -11.40 -27.92
C ASP A 47 -2.50 -10.34 -27.89
N MET A 48 -1.59 -10.43 -26.93
CA MET A 48 -0.46 -9.53 -26.79
C MET A 48 0.51 -9.66 -27.96
N ARG A 49 0.75 -10.89 -28.42
CA ARG A 49 1.57 -11.15 -29.61
C ARG A 49 0.96 -10.52 -30.86
N GLU A 50 -0.34 -10.69 -31.07
CA GLU A 50 -1.05 -10.14 -32.23
C GLU A 50 -1.06 -8.61 -32.22
N ALA A 51 -1.35 -7.99 -31.06
CA ALA A 51 -1.31 -6.55 -30.90
C ALA A 51 0.09 -5.97 -31.11
N ALA A 52 1.12 -6.60 -30.53
CA ALA A 52 2.51 -6.21 -30.74
C ALA A 52 2.93 -6.34 -32.21
N ALA A 53 2.60 -7.46 -32.86
CA ALA A 53 2.90 -7.64 -34.28
C ALA A 53 2.17 -6.63 -35.18
N ALA A 54 0.95 -6.23 -34.83
CA ALA A 54 0.23 -5.16 -35.52
C ALA A 54 0.96 -3.81 -35.38
N MET A 55 1.39 -3.48 -34.15
CA MET A 55 2.15 -2.27 -33.85
C MET A 55 3.53 -2.19 -34.54
N VAL A 56 4.19 -3.33 -34.75
CA VAL A 56 5.42 -3.41 -35.56
C VAL A 56 5.14 -3.01 -37.01
N ARG A 57 4.03 -3.51 -37.59
CA ARG A 57 3.65 -3.24 -38.98
C ARG A 57 3.15 -1.82 -39.21
N ALA A 58 2.34 -1.31 -38.30
CA ALA A 58 1.72 0.02 -38.39
C ALA A 58 1.57 0.61 -36.99
N ARG A 59 1.77 1.93 -36.87
CA ARG A 59 1.64 2.68 -35.61
C ARG A 59 0.54 3.73 -35.74
N GLY A 60 -0.62 3.30 -36.24
CA GLY A 60 -1.82 4.11 -36.24
C GLY A 60 -2.43 4.16 -34.84
N PRO A 61 -3.44 5.03 -34.62
CA PRO A 61 -4.10 5.14 -33.32
C PRO A 61 -4.67 3.82 -32.80
N GLN A 62 -5.25 3.00 -33.69
CA GLN A 62 -5.82 1.70 -33.32
C GLN A 62 -4.75 0.72 -32.86
N GLU A 63 -3.65 0.57 -33.60
CA GLU A 63 -2.60 -0.38 -33.23
C GLU A 63 -1.90 0.01 -31.93
N LEU A 64 -1.72 1.32 -31.68
CA LEU A 64 -1.20 1.85 -30.43
C LEU A 64 -2.17 1.59 -29.25
N TYR A 65 -3.47 1.78 -29.47
CA TYR A 65 -4.50 1.47 -28.50
C TYR A 65 -4.54 -0.02 -28.16
N ASP A 66 -4.61 -0.90 -29.17
CA ASP A 66 -4.70 -2.35 -28.98
C ASP A 66 -3.48 -2.90 -28.22
N PHE A 67 -2.27 -2.40 -28.55
CA PHE A 67 -1.06 -2.75 -27.83
C PHE A 67 -1.10 -2.24 -26.38
N GLY A 68 -1.54 -1.01 -26.16
CA GLY A 68 -1.70 -0.43 -24.81
C GLY A 68 -2.68 -1.23 -23.96
N TYR A 69 -3.84 -1.55 -24.52
CA TYR A 69 -4.88 -2.35 -23.88
C TYR A 69 -4.36 -3.75 -23.53
N ALA A 70 -3.68 -4.42 -24.47
CA ALA A 70 -3.08 -5.73 -24.19
C ALA A 70 -2.00 -5.66 -23.10
N CYS A 71 -1.17 -4.61 -23.08
CA CYS A 71 -0.19 -4.40 -22.00
C CYS A 71 -0.86 -4.27 -20.62
N ILE A 72 -1.97 -3.55 -20.54
CA ILE A 72 -2.74 -3.38 -19.31
C ILE A 72 -3.29 -4.72 -18.82
N GLU A 73 -3.98 -5.47 -19.69
CA GLU A 73 -4.58 -6.77 -19.35
C GLU A 73 -3.55 -7.81 -18.93
N ARG A 74 -2.32 -7.71 -19.46
CA ARG A 74 -1.20 -8.62 -19.14
C ARG A 74 -0.34 -8.15 -17.96
N GLY A 75 -0.77 -7.12 -17.22
CA GLY A 75 -0.08 -6.68 -16.01
C GLY A 75 1.27 -6.00 -16.27
N VAL A 76 1.47 -5.45 -17.47
CA VAL A 76 2.64 -4.64 -17.84
C VAL A 76 2.23 -3.21 -18.26
N PRO A 77 1.43 -2.49 -17.44
CA PRO A 77 0.86 -1.19 -17.82
C PRO A 77 1.92 -0.11 -18.08
N PHE A 78 3.13 -0.21 -17.51
CA PHE A 78 4.25 0.67 -17.87
C PHE A 78 4.57 0.69 -19.37
N LEU A 79 4.35 -0.42 -20.10
CA LEU A 79 4.53 -0.47 -21.56
C LEU A 79 3.37 0.17 -22.33
N ALA A 80 2.19 0.25 -21.73
CA ALA A 80 1.03 0.88 -22.34
C ALA A 80 1.19 2.39 -22.42
N ILE A 81 1.81 3.00 -21.40
CA ILE A 81 1.94 4.46 -21.25
C ILE A 81 2.54 5.13 -22.51
N PRO A 82 3.74 4.76 -23.01
CA PRO A 82 4.32 5.44 -24.17
C PRO A 82 3.51 5.22 -25.45
N ALA A 83 2.88 4.05 -25.63
CA ALA A 83 2.02 3.78 -26.79
C ALA A 83 0.73 4.62 -26.76
N LEU A 84 0.04 4.64 -25.62
CA LEU A 84 -1.21 5.39 -25.44
C LEU A 84 -0.99 6.90 -25.49
N ARG A 85 0.14 7.41 -24.96
CA ARG A 85 0.56 8.81 -25.15
C ARG A 85 0.68 9.15 -26.63
N ARG A 86 1.36 8.30 -27.39
CA ARG A 86 1.52 8.51 -28.83
C ARG A 86 0.19 8.46 -29.58
N ALA A 87 -0.73 7.58 -29.17
CA ALA A 87 -2.07 7.53 -29.74
C ALA A 87 -2.84 8.83 -29.46
N LEU A 88 -2.79 9.33 -28.22
CA LEU A 88 -3.47 10.56 -27.80
C LEU A 88 -2.88 11.80 -28.50
N GLU A 89 -1.58 11.83 -28.80
CA GLU A 89 -1.00 12.89 -29.63
C GLU A 89 -1.60 12.93 -31.05
N ILE A 90 -2.01 11.78 -31.60
CA ILE A 90 -2.63 11.68 -32.93
C ILE A 90 -4.12 12.01 -32.85
N LEU A 91 -4.81 11.56 -31.80
CA LEU A 91 -6.23 11.80 -31.55
C LEU A 91 -6.47 12.41 -30.14
N PRO A 92 -6.22 13.72 -29.95
CA PRO A 92 -6.22 14.33 -28.62
C PRO A 92 -7.56 14.31 -27.90
N GLU A 93 -8.66 14.29 -28.63
CA GLU A 93 -10.02 14.37 -28.06
C GLU A 93 -10.69 12.99 -27.92
N GLU A 94 -9.99 11.90 -28.17
CA GLU A 94 -10.57 10.55 -28.13
C GLU A 94 -10.73 10.07 -26.67
N PRO A 95 -11.96 9.97 -26.14
CA PRO A 95 -12.17 9.70 -24.71
C PRO A 95 -11.64 8.33 -24.27
N ALA A 96 -11.72 7.32 -25.15
CA ALA A 96 -11.19 5.99 -24.86
C ALA A 96 -9.67 6.02 -24.62
N LEU A 97 -8.92 6.81 -25.38
CA LEU A 97 -7.46 6.94 -25.20
C LEU A 97 -7.12 7.63 -23.89
N VAL A 98 -7.86 8.70 -23.53
CA VAL A 98 -7.69 9.39 -22.24
C VAL A 98 -7.90 8.41 -21.09
N MET A 99 -8.99 7.65 -21.13
CA MET A 99 -9.36 6.71 -20.07
C MET A 99 -8.37 5.56 -19.91
N GLU A 100 -7.93 4.95 -21.01
CA GLU A 100 -6.93 3.87 -20.93
C GLU A 100 -5.57 4.38 -20.46
N LEU A 101 -5.14 5.57 -20.90
CA LEU A 101 -3.87 6.16 -20.45
C LEU A 101 -3.91 6.46 -18.96
N VAL A 102 -5.02 7.01 -18.45
CA VAL A 102 -5.22 7.22 -17.01
C VAL A 102 -5.19 5.89 -16.26
N SER A 103 -5.84 4.85 -16.77
CA SER A 103 -5.82 3.52 -16.16
C SER A 103 -4.41 2.92 -16.08
N ALA A 104 -3.60 3.08 -17.12
CA ALA A 104 -2.20 2.64 -17.13
C ALA A 104 -1.35 3.43 -16.11
N LEU A 105 -1.54 4.75 -16.04
CA LEU A 105 -0.84 5.63 -15.10
C LEU A 105 -1.19 5.31 -13.64
N GLU A 106 -2.46 5.04 -13.34
CA GLU A 106 -2.90 4.62 -12.00
C GLU A 106 -2.27 3.31 -11.55
N ARG A 107 -2.20 2.31 -12.44
CA ARG A 107 -1.56 1.02 -12.12
C ARG A 107 -0.06 1.14 -11.86
N GLU A 108 0.59 2.17 -12.40
CA GLU A 108 1.99 2.50 -12.15
C GLU A 108 2.16 3.60 -11.08
N ASN A 109 1.09 3.98 -10.36
CA ASN A 109 1.06 5.02 -9.34
C ASN A 109 1.54 6.41 -9.82
N ARG A 110 1.48 6.68 -11.14
CA ARG A 110 1.86 7.95 -11.79
C ARG A 110 0.70 8.96 -11.74
N HIS A 111 0.16 9.20 -10.55
CA HIS A 111 -1.09 9.95 -10.35
C HIS A 111 -1.01 11.42 -10.80
N ALA A 112 0.12 12.09 -10.61
CA ALA A 112 0.31 13.47 -11.09
C ALA A 112 0.25 13.58 -12.62
N GLU A 113 0.73 12.54 -13.32
CA GLU A 113 0.66 12.48 -14.78
C GLU A 113 -0.76 12.15 -15.25
N ALA A 114 -1.51 11.33 -14.50
CA ALA A 114 -2.93 11.10 -14.78
C ALA A 114 -3.75 12.40 -14.66
N VAL A 115 -3.49 13.22 -13.64
CA VAL A 115 -4.09 14.57 -13.53
C VAL A 115 -3.73 15.42 -14.75
N THR A 116 -2.47 15.43 -15.16
CA THR A 116 -2.00 16.19 -16.33
C THR A 116 -2.72 15.76 -17.62
N VAL A 117 -3.03 14.46 -17.78
CA VAL A 117 -3.78 13.93 -18.91
C VAL A 117 -5.26 14.34 -18.86
N LEU A 118 -5.88 14.36 -17.68
CA LEU A 118 -7.30 14.69 -17.51
C LEU A 118 -7.59 16.20 -17.57
N GLU A 119 -6.64 17.04 -17.16
CA GLU A 119 -6.81 18.49 -17.01
C GLU A 119 -7.34 19.19 -18.28
N PRO A 120 -6.81 18.91 -19.50
CA PRO A 120 -7.31 19.55 -20.73
C PRO A 120 -8.77 19.21 -21.05
N HIS A 121 -9.28 18.08 -20.55
CA HIS A 121 -10.61 17.56 -20.84
C HIS A 121 -11.62 17.83 -19.72
N VAL A 122 -11.26 18.53 -18.64
CA VAL A 122 -12.09 18.70 -17.44
C VAL A 122 -13.53 19.18 -17.73
N ALA A 123 -13.71 20.01 -18.77
CA ALA A 123 -15.02 20.54 -19.16
C ALA A 123 -15.92 19.50 -19.84
N SER A 124 -15.35 18.49 -20.48
CA SER A 124 -16.06 17.42 -21.20
C SER A 124 -16.10 16.09 -20.43
N LEU A 125 -15.41 15.98 -19.29
CA LEU A 125 -15.47 14.79 -18.44
C LEU A 125 -16.88 14.59 -17.89
N ASP A 126 -17.43 13.40 -18.13
CA ASP A 126 -18.58 12.91 -17.40
C ASP A 126 -18.28 12.87 -15.89
N PRO A 127 -19.29 13.05 -15.03
CA PRO A 127 -19.13 12.91 -13.59
C PRO A 127 -18.44 11.58 -13.20
N TRP A 128 -18.89 10.50 -13.82
CA TRP A 128 -18.47 9.13 -13.55
C TRP A 128 -18.06 8.45 -14.88
N PRO A 129 -16.87 7.83 -14.98
CA PRO A 129 -15.76 7.87 -14.03
C PRO A 129 -14.89 9.14 -14.13
N GLY A 130 -15.03 9.95 -15.18
CA GLY A 130 -14.04 10.97 -15.57
C GLY A 130 -13.67 11.97 -14.46
N ARG A 131 -14.63 12.76 -13.97
CA ARG A 131 -14.36 13.74 -12.91
C ARG A 131 -13.96 13.09 -11.58
N TYR A 132 -14.55 11.94 -11.24
CA TYR A 132 -14.11 11.16 -10.09
C TYR A 132 -12.61 10.82 -10.18
N LEU A 133 -12.13 10.32 -11.34
CA LEU A 133 -10.72 9.98 -11.52
C LEU A 133 -9.81 11.18 -11.39
N LEU A 134 -10.23 12.37 -11.85
CA LEU A 134 -9.47 13.60 -11.65
C LEU A 134 -9.34 13.95 -10.16
N ALA A 135 -10.45 13.88 -9.40
CA ALA A 135 -10.44 14.13 -7.96
C ALA A 135 -9.57 13.11 -7.21
N TYR A 136 -9.73 11.82 -7.52
CA TYR A 136 -8.97 10.74 -6.92
C TYR A 136 -7.48 10.87 -7.22
N ASN A 137 -7.08 11.03 -8.49
CA ASN A 137 -5.67 11.15 -8.85
C ASN A 137 -5.02 12.42 -8.31
N ALA A 138 -5.76 13.53 -8.20
CA ALA A 138 -5.27 14.74 -7.54
C ALA A 138 -4.93 14.47 -6.06
N LEU A 139 -5.82 13.77 -5.35
CA LEU A 139 -5.59 13.39 -3.96
C LEU A 139 -4.37 12.47 -3.82
N MET A 140 -4.29 11.45 -4.68
CA MET A 140 -3.18 10.48 -4.68
C MET A 140 -1.84 11.11 -5.09
N ALA A 141 -1.86 12.22 -5.83
CA ALA A 141 -0.70 13.05 -6.17
C ALA A 141 -0.34 14.09 -5.09
N GLY A 142 -1.15 14.20 -4.03
CA GLY A 142 -0.93 15.14 -2.93
C GLY A 142 -1.58 16.52 -3.11
N ASP A 143 -2.27 16.77 -4.23
CA ASP A 143 -3.02 18.00 -4.46
C ASP A 143 -4.43 17.90 -3.86
N VAL A 144 -4.48 17.97 -2.52
CA VAL A 144 -5.73 17.90 -1.75
C VAL A 144 -6.69 19.02 -2.17
N ALA A 145 -6.17 20.22 -2.44
CA ALA A 145 -7.00 21.36 -2.80
C ALA A 145 -7.72 21.14 -4.15
N ARG A 146 -7.04 20.56 -5.15
CA ARG A 146 -7.69 20.18 -6.42
C ARG A 146 -8.68 19.06 -6.21
N ALA A 147 -8.33 18.03 -5.44
CA ALA A 147 -9.23 16.92 -5.16
C ALA A 147 -10.55 17.38 -4.51
N GLU A 148 -10.46 18.30 -3.54
CA GLU A 148 -11.63 18.90 -2.88
C GLU A 148 -12.52 19.65 -3.87
N ARG A 149 -11.95 20.52 -4.72
CA ARG A 149 -12.72 21.27 -5.73
C ARG A 149 -13.48 20.36 -6.68
N GLU A 150 -12.86 19.27 -7.15
CA GLU A 150 -13.52 18.35 -8.07
C GLU A 150 -14.54 17.45 -7.36
N ALA A 151 -14.29 17.08 -6.11
CA ALA A 151 -15.26 16.33 -5.32
C ALA A 151 -16.51 17.16 -4.96
N GLU A 152 -16.37 18.47 -4.71
CA GLU A 152 -17.49 19.37 -4.40
C GLU A 152 -18.52 19.47 -5.54
N VAL A 153 -18.06 19.38 -6.80
CA VAL A 153 -18.92 19.45 -7.99
C VAL A 153 -19.38 18.08 -8.49
N LEU A 154 -18.91 17.00 -7.87
CA LEU A 154 -19.27 15.64 -8.24
C LEU A 154 -20.67 15.30 -7.68
N PRO A 155 -21.68 15.04 -8.53
CA PRO A 155 -22.98 14.61 -8.06
C PRO A 155 -22.90 13.22 -7.42
N ALA A 156 -23.84 12.94 -6.51
CA ALA A 156 -24.05 11.57 -6.05
C ALA A 156 -24.29 10.65 -7.26
N PRO A 157 -23.69 9.45 -7.28
CA PRO A 157 -23.82 8.55 -8.41
C PRO A 157 -25.24 8.00 -8.52
N ASP A 158 -25.78 7.97 -9.74
CA ASP A 158 -27.06 7.30 -10.04
C ASP A 158 -26.90 5.77 -10.06
N ASP A 159 -25.72 5.30 -10.45
CA ASP A 159 -25.34 3.89 -10.47
C ASP A 159 -24.77 3.46 -9.12
N THR A 160 -25.39 2.44 -8.53
CA THR A 160 -25.05 1.91 -7.21
C THR A 160 -23.62 1.37 -7.13
N ASP A 161 -23.01 1.00 -8.26
CA ASP A 161 -21.64 0.49 -8.30
C ASP A 161 -20.60 1.58 -7.95
N TRP A 162 -20.95 2.85 -8.16
CA TRP A 162 -20.08 4.00 -7.83
C TRP A 162 -20.27 4.54 -6.42
N ALA A 163 -21.35 4.17 -5.71
CA ALA A 163 -21.61 4.66 -4.37
C ALA A 163 -20.49 4.33 -3.36
N PRO A 164 -19.93 3.10 -3.30
CA PRO A 164 -18.82 2.80 -2.39
C PRO A 164 -17.57 3.63 -2.69
N VAL A 165 -17.32 3.90 -3.97
CA VAL A 165 -16.18 4.66 -4.46
C VAL A 165 -16.31 6.15 -4.09
N PHE A 166 -17.51 6.72 -4.28
CA PHE A 166 -17.87 8.07 -3.84
C PHE A 166 -17.66 8.25 -2.34
N ASP A 167 -18.23 7.35 -1.54
CA ASP A 167 -18.13 7.40 -0.08
C ASP A 167 -16.67 7.26 0.39
N ARG A 168 -15.88 6.44 -0.31
CA ARG A 168 -14.46 6.26 0.00
C ARG A 168 -13.68 7.55 -0.22
N LEU A 169 -13.86 8.21 -1.38
CA LEU A 169 -13.21 9.49 -1.68
C LEU A 169 -13.59 10.56 -0.63
N GLY A 170 -14.87 10.67 -0.30
CA GLY A 170 -15.35 11.57 0.75
C GLY A 170 -14.66 11.33 2.10
N ARG A 171 -14.57 10.07 2.54
CA ARG A 171 -13.83 9.71 3.76
C ARG A 171 -12.35 10.09 3.68
N MET A 172 -11.70 9.91 2.53
CA MET A 172 -10.28 10.26 2.37
C MET A 172 -10.07 11.78 2.47
N LEU A 173 -10.93 12.58 1.85
CA LEU A 173 -10.88 14.06 1.93
C LEU A 173 -11.15 14.57 3.35
N ASP A 174 -12.15 14.00 4.05
CA ASP A 174 -12.43 14.32 5.45
C ASP A 174 -11.21 14.04 6.35
N ARG A 175 -10.50 12.93 6.09
CA ARG A 175 -9.27 12.57 6.79
C ARG A 175 -8.11 13.50 6.42
N ALA A 176 -7.99 13.91 5.15
CA ALA A 176 -6.98 14.88 4.71
C ALA A 176 -7.15 16.23 5.43
N GLN A 177 -8.39 16.69 5.60
CA GLN A 177 -8.66 17.90 6.35
C GLN A 177 -8.24 17.79 7.84
N ALA A 178 -8.53 16.67 8.48
CA ALA A 178 -8.07 16.42 9.86
C ALA A 178 -6.54 16.32 9.94
N ALA A 179 -5.90 15.61 9.02
CA ALA A 179 -4.45 15.41 8.99
C ALA A 179 -3.68 16.72 8.77
N ARG A 180 -4.16 17.64 7.91
CA ARG A 180 -3.58 18.99 7.72
C ARG A 180 -3.59 19.84 8.99
N THR A 181 -4.46 19.52 9.96
CA THR A 181 -4.46 20.19 11.27
C THR A 181 -3.38 19.62 12.21
N ALA A 182 -2.97 18.37 11.98
CA ALA A 182 -2.01 17.65 12.80
C ALA A 182 -0.56 17.77 12.29
N GLY A 183 -0.37 18.00 10.99
CA GLY A 183 0.92 18.03 10.31
C GLY A 183 0.85 18.70 8.93
N PRO A 184 1.97 18.78 8.20
CA PRO A 184 2.05 19.48 6.92
C PRO A 184 1.30 18.78 5.79
N LEU A 185 1.08 17.45 5.87
CA LEU A 185 0.51 16.63 4.81
C LEU A 185 1.20 16.83 3.43
N ASP A 186 2.52 17.02 3.45
CA ASP A 186 3.34 17.11 2.24
C ASP A 186 3.84 15.72 1.80
N THR A 187 4.72 15.68 0.80
CA THR A 187 5.29 14.43 0.25
C THR A 187 6.25 13.72 1.21
N LYS A 188 6.50 14.27 2.41
CA LYS A 188 7.30 13.65 3.47
C LYS A 188 6.45 13.22 4.68
N ASP A 189 5.19 13.62 4.76
CA ASP A 189 4.30 13.28 5.88
C ASP A 189 3.68 11.88 5.73
N LEU A 190 4.49 10.84 5.92
CA LEU A 190 4.04 9.44 5.83
C LEU A 190 2.87 9.12 6.77
N ARG A 191 2.90 9.63 8.01
CA ARG A 191 1.86 9.36 9.01
C ARG A 191 0.53 10.00 8.62
N GLY A 192 0.57 11.26 8.18
CA GLY A 192 -0.60 11.96 7.66
C GLY A 192 -1.22 11.21 6.49
N TRP A 193 -0.42 10.88 5.47
CA TRP A 193 -0.92 10.17 4.29
C TRP A 193 -1.39 8.75 4.56
N HIS A 194 -0.74 8.00 5.46
CA HIS A 194 -1.25 6.69 5.88
C HIS A 194 -2.68 6.81 6.42
N PHE A 195 -2.92 7.78 7.32
CA PHE A 195 -4.26 8.04 7.83
C PHE A 195 -5.25 8.44 6.74
N VAL A 196 -4.87 9.33 5.82
CA VAL A 196 -5.73 9.76 4.70
C VAL A 196 -6.16 8.60 3.81
N LEU A 197 -5.25 7.66 3.51
CA LEU A 197 -5.51 6.58 2.56
C LEU A 197 -6.24 5.41 3.21
N SER A 198 -5.71 4.88 4.32
CA SER A 198 -6.24 3.67 4.97
C SER A 198 -7.25 3.96 6.09
N GLY A 199 -7.10 5.11 6.75
CA GLY A 199 -7.88 5.45 7.95
C GLY A 199 -7.25 4.89 9.20
N GLY A 200 -6.14 4.15 9.04
CA GLY A 200 -5.31 3.62 10.11
C GLY A 200 -4.36 4.66 10.68
N LEU A 201 -3.89 4.41 11.90
CA LEU A 201 -2.87 5.22 12.55
C LEU A 201 -1.53 4.52 12.45
N LEU A 202 -0.51 5.19 11.92
CA LEU A 202 0.86 4.65 11.84
C LEU A 202 1.61 4.93 13.15
N ALA A 203 1.91 3.85 13.87
CA ALA A 203 2.55 3.92 15.17
C ALA A 203 4.02 4.31 15.07
N THR A 204 4.78 3.73 14.12
CA THR A 204 6.24 3.94 14.02
C THR A 204 6.67 4.34 12.60
N ILE A 205 7.56 5.32 12.53
CA ILE A 205 8.27 5.78 11.32
C ILE A 205 9.70 5.25 11.37
N SER A 206 10.15 4.61 10.30
CA SER A 206 11.54 4.17 10.14
C SER A 206 12.50 5.36 10.11
N PRO A 207 13.57 5.37 10.94
CA PRO A 207 14.63 6.37 10.83
C PRO A 207 15.61 6.08 9.68
N TYR A 208 15.55 4.87 9.09
CA TYR A 208 16.56 4.39 8.16
C TYR A 208 16.25 4.75 6.70
N GLY A 209 17.26 5.27 6.00
CA GLY A 209 17.19 5.57 4.56
C GLY A 209 16.15 6.65 4.22
N TYR A 210 15.81 7.52 5.16
CA TYR A 210 14.73 8.50 5.00
C TYR A 210 15.02 9.46 3.83
N ASP A 211 16.20 10.10 3.83
CA ASP A 211 16.66 10.95 2.71
C ASP A 211 17.10 10.15 1.48
N ALA A 212 17.36 8.85 1.63
CA ALA A 212 17.61 7.91 0.53
C ALA A 212 16.33 7.37 -0.13
N GLY A 213 15.18 7.99 0.13
CA GLY A 213 13.92 7.69 -0.54
C GLY A 213 13.08 6.59 0.10
N MET A 214 13.34 6.18 1.35
CA MET A 214 12.41 5.30 2.09
C MET A 214 11.30 6.06 2.80
N THR A 215 11.59 7.31 3.18
CA THR A 215 10.62 8.28 3.75
C THR A 215 9.76 7.66 4.85
N GLY A 216 10.39 6.96 5.80
CA GLY A 216 9.73 6.42 6.98
C GLY A 216 9.26 4.96 6.89
N ARG A 217 9.50 4.28 5.75
CA ARG A 217 9.20 2.86 5.59
C ARG A 217 10.47 2.01 5.77
N TYR A 218 10.33 0.79 6.27
CA TYR A 218 11.44 -0.17 6.32
C TYR A 218 11.56 -0.92 5.00
N ALA A 219 12.76 -0.97 4.41
CA ALA A 219 13.04 -1.85 3.28
C ALA A 219 13.14 -3.30 3.76
N TYR A 220 13.92 -3.49 4.81
CA TYR A 220 14.09 -4.76 5.51
C TYR A 220 14.06 -4.49 7.00
N SER A 221 13.37 -5.33 7.77
CA SER A 221 13.35 -5.26 9.23
C SER A 221 13.50 -6.67 9.81
N SER A 222 14.47 -6.85 10.71
CA SER A 222 14.52 -8.04 11.57
C SER A 222 13.89 -7.68 12.90
N ASP A 223 12.65 -8.11 13.12
CA ASP A 223 11.90 -7.79 14.32
C ASP A 223 12.50 -8.50 15.55
N SER A 224 12.16 -8.03 16.74
CA SER A 224 12.60 -8.61 18.01
C SER A 224 11.47 -8.61 19.04
N PHE A 225 11.64 -9.37 20.13
CA PHE A 225 10.67 -9.36 21.23
C PHE A 225 10.56 -7.96 21.88
N ALA A 226 11.68 -7.23 21.97
CA ALA A 226 11.72 -5.85 22.47
C ALA A 226 11.00 -4.85 21.54
N MET A 227 11.13 -5.03 20.22
CA MET A 227 10.39 -4.25 19.21
C MET A 227 8.89 -4.54 19.26
N CYS A 228 8.50 -5.81 19.38
CA CYS A 228 7.10 -6.20 19.58
C CYS A 228 6.54 -5.58 20.87
N ARG A 229 7.32 -5.58 21.96
CA ARG A 229 6.95 -4.94 23.21
C ARG A 229 6.74 -3.43 23.03
N ARG A 230 7.69 -2.74 22.39
CA ARG A 230 7.60 -1.31 22.08
C ARG A 230 6.36 -0.97 21.24
N ALA A 231 6.05 -1.80 20.25
CA ALA A 231 4.86 -1.63 19.41
C ALA A 231 3.55 -1.76 20.21
N LEU A 232 3.46 -2.70 21.16
CA LEU A 232 2.30 -2.84 22.04
C LEU A 232 2.18 -1.68 23.04
N ASP A 233 3.30 -1.17 23.55
CA ASP A 233 3.30 0.02 24.40
C ASP A 233 2.82 1.26 23.62
N ARG A 234 3.25 1.42 22.35
CA ARG A 234 2.72 2.47 21.47
C ARG A 234 1.25 2.29 21.12
N LEU A 235 0.80 1.05 20.90
CA LEU A 235 -0.62 0.77 20.69
C LEU A 235 -1.44 1.24 21.90
N ARG A 236 -0.99 0.98 23.13
CA ARG A 236 -1.66 1.49 24.34
C ARG A 236 -1.73 3.01 24.34
N LEU A 237 -0.62 3.68 24.03
CA LEU A 237 -0.57 5.14 23.92
C LEU A 237 -1.57 5.68 22.88
N ILE A 238 -1.71 5.02 21.72
CA ILE A 238 -2.67 5.39 20.68
C ILE A 238 -4.10 5.22 21.20
N LEU A 239 -4.42 4.09 21.82
CA LEU A 239 -5.74 3.83 22.41
C LEU A 239 -6.08 4.86 23.50
N ASP A 240 -5.10 5.21 24.33
CA ASP A 240 -5.25 6.24 25.36
C ASP A 240 -5.49 7.63 24.77
N ALA A 241 -4.68 8.04 23.80
CA ALA A 241 -4.81 9.32 23.12
C ALA A 241 -6.14 9.47 22.35
N ALA A 242 -6.70 8.36 21.87
CA ALA A 242 -7.99 8.33 21.19
C ALA A 242 -9.19 8.03 22.13
N GLU A 243 -8.94 7.92 23.44
CA GLU A 243 -9.97 7.59 24.45
C GLU A 243 -10.74 6.28 24.14
N ARG A 244 -10.03 5.28 23.60
CA ARG A 244 -10.59 3.95 23.31
C ARG A 244 -10.22 2.95 24.40
N ARG A 245 -11.19 2.13 24.80
CA ARG A 245 -11.06 1.14 25.88
C ARG A 245 -11.66 -0.20 25.44
N PRO A 246 -10.93 -1.00 24.65
CA PRO A 246 -11.36 -2.36 24.37
C PRO A 246 -11.46 -3.17 25.67
N THR A 247 -12.34 -4.15 25.69
CA THR A 247 -12.68 -4.99 26.86
C THR A 247 -12.15 -6.41 26.75
N SER A 248 -11.68 -6.81 25.56
CA SER A 248 -11.08 -8.12 25.29
C SER A 248 -10.10 -8.05 24.12
N VAL A 249 -9.21 -9.03 24.03
CA VAL A 249 -8.35 -9.25 22.85
C VAL A 249 -8.88 -10.44 22.04
N GLY A 250 -9.10 -10.22 20.75
CA GLY A 250 -9.50 -11.25 19.78
C GLY A 250 -8.28 -11.89 19.14
N LEU A 251 -8.08 -13.19 19.39
CA LEU A 251 -6.98 -13.98 18.84
C LEU A 251 -7.33 -14.50 17.44
N LEU A 252 -6.55 -14.08 16.44
CA LEU A 252 -6.57 -14.65 15.09
C LEU A 252 -6.02 -16.10 15.10
N PRO A 253 -6.28 -16.92 14.07
CA PRO A 253 -5.91 -18.33 14.09
C PRO A 253 -4.42 -18.59 13.81
N ASP A 254 -3.73 -17.69 13.11
CA ASP A 254 -2.32 -17.88 12.75
C ASP A 254 -1.39 -17.70 13.96
N ARG A 255 -0.27 -18.43 13.95
CA ARG A 255 0.66 -18.49 15.07
C ARG A 255 1.23 -17.13 15.46
N SER A 256 1.66 -16.36 14.46
CA SER A 256 2.32 -15.07 14.65
C SER A 256 1.40 -14.08 15.36
N SER A 257 0.16 -13.97 14.89
CA SER A 257 -0.88 -13.14 15.50
C SER A 257 -1.31 -13.64 16.88
N ARG A 258 -1.37 -14.97 17.10
CA ARG A 258 -1.66 -15.55 18.42
C ARG A 258 -0.62 -15.16 19.47
N ILE A 259 0.67 -15.26 19.15
CA ILE A 259 1.77 -14.86 20.04
C ILE A 259 1.60 -13.40 20.46
N LEU A 260 1.41 -12.51 19.47
CA LEU A 260 1.32 -11.09 19.73
C LEU A 260 0.02 -10.71 20.46
N GLY A 261 -1.11 -11.34 20.12
CA GLY A 261 -2.39 -11.14 20.79
C GLY A 261 -2.37 -11.59 22.25
N LEU A 262 -1.74 -12.72 22.57
CA LEU A 262 -1.56 -13.16 23.96
C LEU A 262 -0.69 -12.18 24.76
N ALA A 263 0.38 -11.64 24.16
CA ALA A 263 1.20 -10.62 24.79
C ALA A 263 0.40 -9.33 25.04
N ALA A 264 -0.39 -8.87 24.06
CA ALA A 264 -1.25 -7.71 24.19
C ALA A 264 -2.29 -7.88 25.32
N ALA A 265 -2.94 -9.05 25.39
CA ALA A 265 -3.90 -9.36 26.45
C ALA A 265 -3.28 -9.27 27.85
N ARG A 266 -2.08 -9.81 28.03
CA ARG A 266 -1.34 -9.74 29.30
C ARG A 266 -0.92 -8.31 29.64
N LEU A 267 -0.38 -7.56 28.69
CA LEU A 267 0.07 -6.17 28.92
C LEU A 267 -1.08 -5.21 29.20
N PHE A 268 -2.25 -5.44 28.59
CA PHE A 268 -3.40 -4.56 28.74
C PHE A 268 -4.38 -5.05 29.82
N GLU A 269 -4.05 -6.17 30.48
CA GLU A 269 -4.87 -6.81 31.50
C GLU A 269 -6.29 -7.14 31.00
N LEU A 270 -6.38 -7.61 29.75
CA LEU A 270 -7.64 -7.96 29.08
C LEU A 270 -7.78 -9.48 28.90
N PRO A 271 -9.00 -10.03 28.91
CA PRO A 271 -9.22 -11.42 28.53
C PRO A 271 -8.85 -11.66 27.07
N ALA A 272 -8.13 -12.76 26.81
CA ALA A 272 -7.86 -13.24 25.46
C ALA A 272 -8.91 -14.28 25.05
N GLU A 273 -9.59 -14.04 23.93
CA GLU A 273 -10.63 -14.92 23.41
C GLU A 273 -10.40 -15.18 21.91
N PRO A 274 -10.81 -16.34 21.36
CA PRO A 274 -10.83 -16.52 19.91
C PRO A 274 -11.58 -15.38 19.21
N PHE A 275 -11.06 -14.94 18.07
CA PHE A 275 -11.70 -13.89 17.28
C PHE A 275 -13.13 -14.28 16.90
N ALA A 276 -14.04 -13.32 17.05
CA ALA A 276 -15.43 -13.44 16.64
C ALA A 276 -15.83 -12.15 15.90
N PRO A 277 -16.26 -12.22 14.63
CA PRO A 277 -16.62 -11.07 13.80
C PRO A 277 -17.52 -10.03 14.47
N ASP A 278 -18.56 -10.48 15.15
CA ASP A 278 -19.60 -9.63 15.72
C ASP A 278 -19.25 -9.10 17.12
N ARG A 279 -18.10 -9.50 17.69
CA ARG A 279 -17.72 -9.09 19.04
C ARG A 279 -17.33 -7.61 19.03
N ARG A 280 -18.05 -6.86 19.86
CA ARG A 280 -17.85 -5.43 20.09
C ARG A 280 -16.69 -5.18 21.02
N ASP A 281 -16.21 -3.93 21.04
CA ASP A 281 -15.23 -3.43 22.01
C ASP A 281 -14.01 -4.37 22.16
N THR A 282 -13.53 -4.91 21.04
CA THR A 282 -12.48 -5.93 21.00
C THR A 282 -11.25 -5.38 20.27
N LEU A 283 -10.07 -5.57 20.86
CA LEU A 283 -8.81 -5.36 20.18
C LEU A 283 -8.42 -6.64 19.45
N VAL A 284 -8.42 -6.63 18.12
CA VAL A 284 -7.90 -7.72 17.30
C VAL A 284 -6.44 -7.41 17.00
N VAL A 285 -5.55 -8.38 17.22
CA VAL A 285 -4.11 -8.21 17.05
C VAL A 285 -3.62 -9.18 15.98
N ALA A 286 -3.06 -8.63 14.91
CA ALA A 286 -2.40 -9.35 13.85
C ALA A 286 -0.89 -9.06 13.86
N TYR A 287 -0.07 -10.06 13.56
CA TYR A 287 1.34 -9.80 13.26
C TYR A 287 1.50 -9.29 11.83
N ASP A 288 1.04 -10.08 10.87
CA ASP A 288 0.96 -9.79 9.44
C ASP A 288 -0.40 -10.31 8.93
N LEU A 289 -1.23 -9.43 8.38
CA LEU A 289 -2.57 -9.79 7.90
C LEU A 289 -2.53 -10.66 6.63
N ASN A 290 -1.45 -10.64 5.86
CA ASN A 290 -1.29 -11.53 4.70
C ASN A 290 -1.04 -12.98 5.10
N GLU A 291 -0.55 -13.23 6.32
CA GLU A 291 -0.38 -14.57 6.89
C GLU A 291 -1.59 -15.05 7.70
N SER A 292 -2.58 -14.18 7.91
CA SER A 292 -3.78 -14.51 8.66
C SER A 292 -4.67 -15.43 7.83
N ASP A 293 -4.63 -16.74 8.11
CA ASP A 293 -5.45 -17.78 7.46
C ASP A 293 -6.94 -17.64 7.86
N LEU A 294 -7.57 -16.57 7.38
CA LEU A 294 -8.94 -16.20 7.68
C LEU A 294 -9.90 -16.82 6.66
N ASP A 295 -10.98 -17.41 7.17
CA ASP A 295 -12.11 -17.72 6.31
C ASP A 295 -12.84 -16.45 5.83
N GLU A 296 -13.68 -16.61 4.82
CA GLU A 296 -14.41 -15.51 4.18
C GLU A 296 -15.27 -14.72 5.19
N ALA A 297 -15.86 -15.39 6.18
CA ALA A 297 -16.72 -14.75 7.17
C ALA A 297 -15.91 -13.91 8.16
N ALA A 298 -14.77 -14.42 8.61
CA ALA A 298 -13.82 -13.71 9.45
C ALA A 298 -13.21 -12.50 8.73
N ALA A 299 -12.78 -12.69 7.48
CA ALA A 299 -12.25 -11.60 6.65
C ALA A 299 -13.30 -10.52 6.41
N ARG A 300 -14.54 -10.89 6.09
CA ARG A 300 -15.65 -9.94 5.93
C ARG A 300 -15.98 -9.21 7.23
N GLY A 301 -15.98 -9.92 8.34
CA GLY A 301 -16.20 -9.35 9.68
C GLY A 301 -15.17 -8.30 10.06
N LEU A 302 -13.89 -8.59 9.79
CA LEU A 302 -12.83 -7.61 9.94
C LEU A 302 -13.02 -6.43 8.98
N TRP A 303 -13.38 -6.65 7.72
CA TRP A 303 -13.61 -5.53 6.80
C TRP A 303 -14.76 -4.61 7.23
N GLN A 304 -15.88 -5.16 7.71
CA GLN A 304 -17.07 -4.40 8.12
C GLN A 304 -16.91 -3.63 9.45
N ARG A 305 -16.05 -4.13 10.36
CA ARG A 305 -15.81 -3.59 11.71
C ARG A 305 -17.05 -3.60 12.61
N ALA A 306 -17.06 -4.47 13.61
CA ALA A 306 -18.04 -4.39 14.71
C ALA A 306 -17.84 -3.12 15.56
N ALA A 307 -18.91 -2.62 16.19
CA ALA A 307 -18.84 -1.41 17.02
C ALA A 307 -17.77 -1.54 18.13
N GLY A 308 -16.88 -0.55 18.23
CA GLY A 308 -15.79 -0.55 19.21
C GLY A 308 -14.66 -1.55 18.93
N GLN A 309 -14.75 -2.34 17.86
CA GLN A 309 -13.68 -3.23 17.45
C GLN A 309 -12.54 -2.43 16.81
N ILE A 310 -11.31 -2.73 17.20
CA ILE A 310 -10.08 -2.09 16.70
C ILE A 310 -9.14 -3.19 16.22
N LEU A 311 -8.65 -3.07 14.99
CA LEU A 311 -7.67 -3.98 14.41
C LEU A 311 -6.29 -3.33 14.44
N PHE A 312 -5.36 -3.96 15.13
CA PHE A 312 -3.94 -3.61 15.11
C PHE A 312 -3.17 -4.65 14.30
N GLU A 313 -2.31 -4.19 13.39
CA GLU A 313 -1.35 -5.01 12.67
C GLU A 313 0.06 -4.54 12.99
N ARG A 314 0.95 -5.45 13.41
CA ARG A 314 2.33 -5.11 13.78
C ARG A 314 3.17 -4.68 12.59
N ALA A 315 3.05 -5.38 11.47
CA ALA A 315 3.95 -5.26 10.33
C ALA A 315 3.16 -5.34 9.02
N THR A 316 2.68 -4.19 8.54
CA THR A 316 1.98 -4.10 7.24
C THR A 316 3.00 -4.02 6.10
N SER A 317 2.92 -4.93 5.13
CA SER A 317 3.71 -4.82 3.89
C SER A 317 3.18 -3.67 3.04
N TRP A 318 4.00 -2.65 2.73
CA TRP A 318 3.56 -1.54 1.88
C TRP A 318 3.70 -1.85 0.39
N THR A 319 4.48 -2.88 0.03
CA THR A 319 4.66 -3.37 -1.34
C THR A 319 3.68 -4.46 -1.74
N ASP A 320 3.05 -5.10 -0.75
CA ASP A 320 1.98 -6.08 -0.90
C ASP A 320 0.95 -5.89 0.22
N PRO A 321 0.19 -4.77 0.19
CA PRO A 321 -0.69 -4.40 1.29
C PRO A 321 -1.83 -5.40 1.46
N PRO A 322 -2.23 -5.70 2.71
CA PRO A 322 -3.28 -6.66 2.98
C PRO A 322 -4.63 -6.22 2.41
N GLY A 323 -5.49 -7.20 2.15
CA GLY A 323 -6.86 -6.96 1.66
C GLY A 323 -7.75 -6.18 2.64
N ILE A 324 -7.30 -6.01 3.89
CA ILE A 324 -8.00 -5.30 4.96
C ILE A 324 -7.00 -4.34 5.61
N ALA A 325 -7.31 -3.04 5.63
CA ALA A 325 -6.48 -2.06 6.33
C ALA A 325 -6.63 -2.15 7.85
N ALA A 326 -5.53 -2.17 8.59
CA ALA A 326 -5.58 -2.08 10.04
C ALA A 326 -6.03 -0.68 10.51
N ASP A 327 -6.69 -0.62 11.66
CA ASP A 327 -7.05 0.65 12.31
C ASP A 327 -5.82 1.29 12.97
N VAL A 328 -4.84 0.47 13.35
CA VAL A 328 -3.50 0.88 13.78
C VAL A 328 -2.48 -0.02 13.11
N THR A 329 -1.53 0.56 12.37
CA THR A 329 -0.38 -0.12 11.79
C THR A 329 0.86 0.16 12.65
N GLY A 330 1.55 -0.89 13.10
CA GLY A 330 2.77 -0.80 13.88
C GLY A 330 3.90 -0.14 13.08
N LEU A 331 4.27 -0.77 11.96
CA LEU A 331 5.21 -0.22 10.99
C LEU A 331 4.83 -0.62 9.56
N LEU A 332 5.42 0.08 8.59
CA LEU A 332 5.37 -0.28 7.17
C LEU A 332 6.71 -0.91 6.77
N HIS A 333 6.66 -2.12 6.20
CA HIS A 333 7.84 -2.84 5.71
C HIS A 333 7.69 -3.30 4.27
N GLN A 334 8.81 -3.63 3.63
CA GLN A 334 8.80 -4.40 2.40
C GLN A 334 9.15 -5.88 2.68
N VAL A 335 10.16 -6.12 3.51
CA VAL A 335 10.45 -7.45 4.06
C VAL A 335 10.57 -7.34 5.58
N VAL A 336 9.91 -8.25 6.29
CA VAL A 336 10.04 -8.40 7.74
C VAL A 336 10.40 -9.84 8.08
N VAL A 337 11.24 -10.01 9.09
CA VAL A 337 11.53 -11.32 9.69
C VAL A 337 11.06 -11.29 11.13
N ALA A 338 10.09 -12.13 11.47
CA ALA A 338 9.54 -12.22 12.82
C ALA A 338 10.57 -12.73 13.84
N PRO A 339 10.44 -12.41 15.14
CA PRO A 339 11.40 -12.83 16.16
C PRO A 339 11.52 -14.35 16.31
N TRP A 340 10.43 -15.06 16.01
CA TRP A 340 10.31 -16.52 16.03
C TRP A 340 10.52 -17.18 14.66
N GLY A 341 10.77 -16.39 13.61
CA GLY A 341 11.09 -16.91 12.28
C GLY A 341 12.52 -17.44 12.18
N GLU A 342 12.84 -18.03 11.03
CA GLU A 342 14.22 -18.34 10.67
C GLU A 342 15.02 -17.04 10.53
N ARG A 343 16.23 -16.97 11.10
CA ARG A 343 17.04 -15.74 11.13
C ARG A 343 18.48 -16.00 10.76
N LEU A 344 19.10 -15.06 10.07
CA LEU A 344 20.55 -15.04 9.88
C LEU A 344 21.21 -14.33 11.06
N ARG A 345 22.21 -14.96 11.67
CA ARG A 345 23.06 -14.35 12.70
C ARG A 345 24.50 -14.38 12.22
N MET A 346 25.20 -13.26 12.39
CA MET A 346 26.65 -13.23 12.22
C MET A 346 27.30 -13.78 13.48
N THR A 347 28.09 -14.84 13.32
CA THR A 347 28.90 -15.41 14.41
C THR A 347 30.11 -14.51 14.70
N SER A 348 30.80 -14.75 15.81
CA SER A 348 32.04 -14.05 16.18
C SER A 348 33.16 -14.17 15.13
N ASP A 349 33.06 -15.17 14.24
CA ASP A 349 34.04 -15.48 13.21
C ASP A 349 33.63 -14.90 11.83
N GLU A 350 32.72 -13.93 11.80
CA GLU A 350 32.18 -13.28 10.58
C GLU A 350 31.53 -14.25 9.59
N ARG A 351 31.08 -15.41 10.05
CA ARG A 351 30.27 -16.35 9.26
C ARG A 351 28.80 -16.15 9.57
N ALA A 352 27.99 -16.08 8.52
CA ALA A 352 26.54 -16.12 8.62
C ALA A 352 26.10 -17.55 8.98
N GLU A 353 25.34 -17.66 10.07
CA GLU A 353 24.67 -18.88 10.50
C GLU A 353 23.15 -18.68 10.41
N THR A 354 22.45 -19.69 9.90
CA THR A 354 20.99 -19.74 9.90
C THR A 354 20.50 -20.33 11.22
N ILE A 355 19.76 -19.53 11.98
CA ILE A 355 19.07 -19.95 13.19
C ILE A 355 17.70 -20.47 12.79
N PRO A 356 17.33 -21.71 13.14
CA PRO A 356 16.03 -22.27 12.81
C PRO A 356 14.90 -21.47 13.48
N PRO A 357 13.67 -21.55 12.94
CA PRO A 357 12.50 -20.97 13.58
C PRO A 357 12.34 -21.42 15.03
N ASP A 358 11.90 -20.50 15.88
CA ASP A 358 11.64 -20.78 17.28
C ASP A 358 10.33 -21.56 17.40
N GLY A 359 10.43 -22.84 17.76
CA GLY A 359 9.30 -23.76 17.89
C GLY A 359 8.64 -23.80 19.27
N ARG A 360 9.01 -22.90 20.20
CA ARG A 360 8.36 -22.84 21.53
C ARG A 360 6.85 -22.54 21.41
N PRO A 361 6.04 -22.97 22.40
CA PRO A 361 4.61 -22.65 22.46
C PRO A 361 4.33 -21.14 22.40
N GLU A 362 3.19 -20.76 21.83
CA GLU A 362 2.82 -19.35 21.64
C GLU A 362 2.79 -18.57 22.96
N GLU A 363 2.35 -19.21 24.05
CA GLU A 363 2.29 -18.60 25.38
C GLU A 363 3.67 -18.24 25.94
N GLU A 364 4.69 -19.06 25.68
CA GLU A 364 6.06 -18.82 26.14
C GLU A 364 6.70 -17.65 25.38
N LEU A 365 6.46 -17.59 24.07
CA LEU A 365 6.92 -16.49 23.22
C LEU A 365 6.23 -15.18 23.59
N ALA A 366 4.93 -15.23 23.88
CA ALA A 366 4.19 -14.09 24.40
C ALA A 366 4.76 -13.61 25.75
N ASP A 367 5.13 -14.53 26.65
CA ASP A 367 5.79 -14.17 27.92
C ASP A 367 7.16 -13.54 27.72
N GLU A 368 7.88 -13.88 26.66
CA GLU A 368 9.15 -13.23 26.32
C GLU A 368 8.94 -11.78 25.86
N ILE A 369 7.90 -11.49 25.07
CA ILE A 369 7.51 -10.11 24.73
C ILE A 369 7.18 -9.32 26.00
N VAL A 370 6.37 -9.90 26.89
CA VAL A 370 5.94 -9.23 28.14
C VAL A 370 7.13 -8.94 29.06
N ARG A 371 8.14 -9.81 29.11
CA ARG A 371 9.33 -9.65 29.97
C ARG A 371 10.44 -8.82 29.34
N SER A 372 10.40 -8.58 28.03
CA SER A 372 11.41 -7.78 27.35
C SER A 372 11.32 -6.32 27.77
N ASP A 373 12.48 -5.69 27.96
CA ASP A 373 12.53 -4.24 28.00
C ASP A 373 12.22 -3.69 26.60
N PRO A 374 11.33 -2.68 26.47
CA PRO A 374 11.03 -2.09 25.18
C PRO A 374 12.30 -1.48 24.60
N GLU A 375 12.50 -1.67 23.30
CA GLU A 375 13.63 -1.04 22.63
C GLU A 375 13.53 0.49 22.76
N PRO A 376 14.64 1.19 23.09
CA PRO A 376 14.63 2.64 23.19
C PRO A 376 14.26 3.25 21.83
N ASP A 377 13.76 4.49 21.87
CA ASP A 377 13.63 5.26 20.63
C ASP A 377 15.02 5.41 20.01
N GLU A 378 15.16 4.92 18.78
CA GLU A 378 16.39 5.09 18.02
C GLU A 378 16.63 6.59 17.77
N GLU A 379 17.89 7.01 17.85
CA GLU A 379 18.27 8.36 17.48
C GLU A 379 17.82 8.63 16.03
N THR A 380 17.42 9.87 15.74
CA THR A 380 17.05 10.29 14.38
C THR A 380 18.14 9.88 13.39
N GLY A 381 17.81 8.91 12.55
CA GLY A 381 18.62 8.51 11.42
C GLY A 381 18.67 9.59 10.34
N ASP A 382 19.21 9.23 9.18
CA ASP A 382 19.52 10.12 8.05
C ASP A 382 18.33 10.97 7.56
N GLY A 383 18.13 12.14 8.17
CA GLY A 383 17.09 13.12 7.82
C GLY A 383 15.68 12.84 8.36
N ALA A 384 15.47 11.74 9.09
CA ALA A 384 14.17 11.38 9.62
C ALA A 384 13.71 12.33 10.74
N PRO A 385 12.44 12.75 10.78
CA PRO A 385 11.92 13.53 11.91
C PRO A 385 11.91 12.66 13.19
N PRO A 386 12.13 13.26 14.38
CA PRO A 386 12.04 12.52 15.64
C PRO A 386 10.66 11.87 15.80
N ASP A 387 10.65 10.55 15.93
CA ASP A 387 9.42 9.80 16.05
C ASP A 387 9.03 9.57 17.51
N LEU A 388 8.73 10.66 18.22
CA LEU A 388 8.48 10.62 19.68
C LEU A 388 7.04 10.21 20.02
N ASP A 389 6.86 9.59 21.18
CA ASP A 389 5.55 9.20 21.73
C ASP A 389 4.55 10.36 21.81
N GLU A 390 5.00 11.55 22.21
CA GLU A 390 4.14 12.74 22.27
C GLU A 390 3.75 13.25 20.87
N THR A 391 4.59 13.05 19.86
CA THR A 391 4.25 13.36 18.46
C THR A 391 3.12 12.44 17.98
N VAL A 392 3.22 11.13 18.26
CA VAL A 392 2.17 10.16 17.95
C VAL A 392 0.88 10.51 18.69
N ALA A 393 0.95 10.70 20.02
CA ALA A 393 -0.22 10.98 20.84
C ALA A 393 -0.94 12.27 20.41
N ARG A 394 -0.19 13.32 20.06
CA ARG A 394 -0.75 14.57 19.53
C ARG A 394 -1.47 14.35 18.21
N PHE A 395 -0.84 13.66 17.27
CA PHE A 395 -1.46 13.34 15.99
C PHE A 395 -2.79 12.61 16.20
N VAL A 396 -2.79 11.56 17.04
CA VAL A 396 -3.99 10.77 17.35
C VAL A 396 -5.10 11.63 17.94
N ARG A 397 -4.82 12.46 18.95
CA ARG A 397 -5.80 13.37 19.55
C ARG A 397 -6.45 14.28 18.50
N THR A 398 -5.65 14.80 17.57
CA THR A 398 -6.14 15.71 16.52
C THR A 398 -7.06 14.99 15.53
N VAL A 399 -6.75 13.75 15.15
CA VAL A 399 -7.52 13.02 14.12
C VAL A 399 -8.60 12.09 14.67
N ALA A 400 -8.69 11.91 15.99
CA ALA A 400 -9.59 10.94 16.65
C ALA A 400 -11.06 11.06 16.21
N GLY A 401 -11.54 12.29 15.94
CA GLY A 401 -12.91 12.54 15.47
C GLY A 401 -13.23 12.05 14.05
N ARG A 402 -12.23 11.57 13.31
CA ARG A 402 -12.36 10.95 11.99
C ARG A 402 -11.81 9.52 11.94
N TRP A 403 -11.22 9.05 13.03
CA TRP A 403 -10.70 7.69 13.15
C TRP A 403 -11.84 6.67 13.39
N LEU A 404 -11.65 5.44 12.90
CA LEU A 404 -12.65 4.36 12.94
C LEU A 404 -13.96 4.67 12.19
N THR A 405 -13.87 5.35 11.05
CA THR A 405 -15.00 5.65 10.16
C THR A 405 -14.99 4.75 8.91
N GLY A 406 -16.16 4.29 8.48
CA GLY A 406 -16.32 3.40 7.32
C GLY A 406 -15.68 2.00 7.48
N PRO A 407 -15.71 1.16 6.45
CA PRO A 407 -15.05 -0.14 6.44
C PRO A 407 -13.52 -0.03 6.33
N ARG A 408 -12.83 -1.14 6.56
CA ARG A 408 -11.35 -1.27 6.49
C ARG A 408 -10.86 -1.50 5.05
N ASP A 409 -11.15 -0.56 4.15
CA ASP A 409 -10.78 -0.66 2.73
C ASP A 409 -9.26 -0.74 2.51
N ALA A 410 -8.81 -1.69 1.69
CA ALA A 410 -7.39 -1.86 1.35
C ALA A 410 -6.79 -0.61 0.68
N ALA A 411 -5.65 -0.14 1.19
CA ALA A 411 -4.86 0.93 0.56
C ALA A 411 -3.82 0.32 -0.39
N ARG A 412 -4.17 0.20 -1.69
CA ARG A 412 -3.31 -0.46 -2.70
C ARG A 412 -2.27 0.43 -3.36
N SER A 413 -2.42 1.76 -3.25
CA SER A 413 -1.46 2.72 -3.76
C SER A 413 -0.59 3.23 -2.61
N PRO A 414 0.72 3.44 -2.83
CA PRO A 414 1.61 4.03 -1.84
C PRO A 414 1.30 5.51 -1.55
N GLY A 415 0.44 6.14 -2.37
CA GLY A 415 0.07 7.54 -2.25
C GLY A 415 1.18 8.51 -2.65
N PRO A 416 1.11 9.77 -2.20
CA PRO A 416 2.02 10.83 -2.62
C PRO A 416 3.34 10.85 -1.86
N VAL A 417 3.54 9.96 -0.89
CA VAL A 417 4.81 9.81 -0.16
C VAL A 417 5.61 8.70 -0.84
N PRO A 418 6.58 9.04 -1.69
CA PRO A 418 7.33 8.04 -2.46
C PRO A 418 8.09 7.09 -1.55
N SER A 419 8.39 5.89 -2.06
CA SER A 419 9.29 4.97 -1.39
C SER A 419 10.01 4.11 -2.41
N ASN A 420 11.31 3.89 -2.20
CA ASN A 420 12.09 2.98 -3.02
C ASN A 420 11.67 1.53 -2.73
N ARG A 421 11.35 0.80 -3.79
CA ARG A 421 11.08 -0.64 -3.76
C ARG A 421 12.33 -1.37 -4.21
N PHE A 422 12.85 -2.26 -3.38
CA PHE A 422 14.00 -3.10 -3.72
C PHE A 422 13.53 -4.43 -4.30
N ALA A 423 14.25 -5.02 -5.25
CA ALA A 423 13.84 -6.27 -5.89
C ALA A 423 14.44 -7.49 -5.21
#